data_AF-A0A3D0WAY8-F1
#
_entry.id   AF-A0A3D0WAY8-F1
#
_cell.length_a   1.000
_cell.length_b   1.000
_cell.length_c   1.000
_cell.angle_alpha   90.00
_cell.angle_beta   90.00
_cell.angle_gamma   90.00
#
_symmetry.space_group_name_H-M   'P 1'
#
loop_
_entity.id
_entity.type
_entity.pdbx_description
1 polymer ?
#
loop_
_entity_poly.entity_id
_entity_poly.type
_entity_poly.pdbx_seq_one_letter_code
_entity_poly.pdbx_strand_id
1 'polypeptide(L)'
;MVPPALAPGLIAVRVVAGIGDYRTGDEIWCERLARDRFARALNRDVLVPRPAGRFAFGRLIDRDGGKLHLLPTGHGARQIVIADPPWLGLAIRLVRGL
;
A
#
# COMPACT_ATOMS: atom_id res chain seq x y z
N MET A 1 17.90 -12.92 11.64
CA MET A 1 17.00 -12.02 10.89
C MET A 1 17.69 -11.68 9.57
N VAL A 2 17.15 -12.11 8.43
CA VAL A 2 17.70 -11.71 7.12
C VAL A 2 17.10 -10.34 6.77
N PRO A 3 17.93 -9.28 6.62
CA PRO A 3 17.45 -7.98 6.16
C PRO A 3 16.65 -8.13 4.87
N PRO A 4 15.60 -7.33 4.63
CA PRO A 4 14.92 -7.36 3.35
C PRO A 4 15.94 -7.17 2.22
N ALA A 5 16.01 -8.13 1.30
CA ALA A 5 16.90 -8.02 0.14
C ALA A 5 16.46 -6.80 -0.68
N LEU A 6 17.40 -5.90 -0.97
CA LEU A 6 17.14 -4.72 -1.77
C LEU A 6 16.87 -5.15 -3.21
N ALA A 7 15.61 -5.06 -3.63
CA ALA A 7 15.21 -5.19 -5.03
C ALA A 7 15.06 -3.79 -5.65
N PRO A 8 15.38 -3.62 -6.95
CA PRO A 8 15.11 -2.37 -7.64
C PRO A 8 13.64 -1.95 -7.53
N GLY A 9 13.38 -0.69 -7.19
CA GLY A 9 12.03 -0.14 -7.13
C GLY A 9 11.22 -0.44 -5.85
N LEU A 10 11.86 -0.95 -4.80
CA LEU A 10 11.24 -0.99 -3.47
C LEU A 10 10.90 0.41 -2.96
N ILE A 11 9.76 0.51 -2.27
CA ILE A 11 9.28 1.73 -1.64
C ILE A 11 9.18 1.47 -0.13
N ALA A 12 9.72 2.37 0.68
CA ALA A 12 9.56 2.34 2.13
C ALA A 12 8.51 3.39 2.55
N VAL A 13 7.58 2.98 3.41
CA VAL A 13 6.60 3.85 4.06
C VAL A 13 6.86 3.85 5.54
N ARG A 14 7.10 5.04 6.11
CA ARG A 14 7.24 5.21 7.56
C ARG A 14 5.91 5.64 8.16
N VAL A 15 5.47 4.95 9.21
CA VAL A 15 4.24 5.28 9.93
C VAL A 15 4.57 6.31 11.01
N VAL A 16 4.16 7.56 10.78
CA VAL A 16 4.41 8.67 11.72
C VAL A 16 3.32 8.83 12.78
N ALA A 17 2.13 8.30 12.52
CA ALA A 17 1.02 8.24 13.45
C ALA A 17 0.31 6.89 13.27
N GLY A 18 0.11 6.16 14.38
CA GLY A 18 -0.52 4.84 14.36
C GLY A 18 -1.94 4.86 13.79
N ILE A 19 -2.29 3.82 13.03
CA ILE A 19 -3.59 3.66 12.39
C ILE A 19 -3.86 2.17 12.10
N GLY A 20 -5.03 1.68 12.51
CA GLY A 20 -5.38 0.25 12.40
C GLY A 20 -4.31 -0.62 13.06
N ASP A 21 -3.78 -1.58 12.31
CA ASP A 21 -2.73 -2.51 12.79
C ASP A 21 -1.30 -1.91 12.80
N TYR A 22 -1.13 -0.72 12.24
CA TYR A 22 0.15 -0.05 12.09
C TYR A 22 0.41 0.91 13.24
N ARG A 23 1.61 0.83 13.83
CA ARG A 23 2.05 1.63 14.97
C ARG A 23 3.00 2.73 14.52
N THR A 24 3.04 3.82 15.27
CA THR A 24 4.06 4.86 15.08
C THR A 24 5.45 4.24 15.16
N GLY A 25 6.30 4.56 14.18
CA GLY A 25 7.65 4.01 14.06
C GLY A 25 7.76 2.78 13.17
N ASP A 26 6.64 2.18 12.75
CA ASP A 26 6.67 1.06 11.80
C ASP A 26 7.25 1.50 10.44
N GLU A 27 8.01 0.60 9.83
CA GLU A 27 8.46 0.70 8.45
C GLU A 27 7.80 -0.40 7.60
N ILE A 28 7.05 0.02 6.58
CA ILE A 28 6.38 -0.88 5.65
C ILE A 28 7.18 -0.87 4.35
N TRP A 29 7.70 -2.03 3.97
CA TRP A 29 8.38 -2.22 2.71
C TRP A 29 7.40 -2.71 1.65
N CYS A 30 7.41 -2.04 0.50
CA CYS A 30 6.50 -2.28 -0.59
C CYS A 30 7.22 -2.69 -1.88
N GLU A 31 6.73 -3.73 -2.55
CA GLU A 31 7.11 -4.09 -3.92
C GLU A 31 6.29 -3.24 -4.89
N ARG A 32 6.95 -2.52 -5.82
CA ARG A 32 6.24 -1.76 -6.85
C ARG A 32 5.73 -2.69 -7.94
N LEU A 33 4.41 -2.69 -8.15
CA LEU A 33 3.71 -3.43 -9.20
C LEU A 33 3.26 -2.49 -10.32
N ALA A 34 3.41 -2.96 -11.56
CA ALA A 34 2.77 -2.36 -12.73
C ALA A 34 1.31 -2.84 -12.87
N ARG A 35 0.51 -2.15 -13.69
CA ARG A 35 -0.95 -2.35 -13.83
C ARG A 35 -1.33 -3.79 -14.17
N ASP A 36 -0.55 -4.45 -15.02
CA ASP A 36 -0.72 -5.86 -15.42
C ASP A 36 -0.62 -6.84 -14.23
N ARG A 37 0.00 -6.41 -13.13
CA ARG A 37 0.22 -7.23 -11.93
C ARG A 37 -0.67 -6.88 -10.74
N PHE A 38 -1.60 -5.93 -10.88
CA PHE A 38 -2.46 -5.49 -9.78
C PHE A 38 -3.31 -6.62 -9.17
N ALA A 39 -3.64 -7.66 -9.94
CA ALA A 39 -4.35 -8.84 -9.44
C ALA A 39 -3.64 -9.51 -8.25
N ARG A 40 -2.30 -9.45 -8.17
CA ARG A 40 -1.52 -10.01 -7.04
C ARG A 40 -1.77 -9.29 -5.72
N ALA A 41 -2.29 -8.06 -5.76
CA ALA A 41 -2.47 -7.23 -4.59
C ALA A 41 -3.88 -7.29 -4.00
N LEU A 42 -4.80 -8.07 -4.59
CA LEU A 42 -6.16 -8.19 -4.07
C LEU A 42 -6.14 -8.76 -2.64
N ASN A 43 -6.93 -8.16 -1.76
CA ASN A 43 -6.99 -8.42 -0.31
C ASN A 43 -5.68 -8.12 0.44
N ARG A 44 -4.79 -7.30 -0.13
CA ARG A 44 -3.53 -6.89 0.48
C ARG A 44 -3.47 -5.38 0.66
N ASP A 45 -2.67 -4.93 1.62
CA ASP A 45 -2.46 -3.51 1.83
C ASP A 45 -1.50 -2.96 0.76
N VAL A 46 -1.88 -1.82 0.18
CA VAL A 46 -1.19 -1.20 -0.94
C VAL A 46 -1.03 0.31 -0.73
N LEU A 47 0.09 0.85 -1.21
CA LEU A 47 0.30 2.26 -1.43
C LEU A 47 -0.04 2.59 -2.89
N VAL A 48 -1.00 3.48 -3.12
CA VAL A 48 -1.43 3.84 -4.48
C VAL A 48 -1.24 5.33 -4.72
N PRO A 49 -0.55 5.75 -5.78
CA PRO A 49 -0.40 7.16 -6.15
C PRO A 49 -1.74 7.78 -6.52
N ARG A 50 -1.90 9.06 -6.17
CA ARG A 50 -3.05 9.91 -6.48
C ARG A 50 -2.55 11.20 -7.14
N PRO A 51 -3.45 11.97 -7.79
CA PRO A 51 -3.10 13.27 -8.36
C PRO A 51 -2.43 14.21 -7.33
N ALA A 52 -1.63 15.15 -7.84
CA ALA A 52 -0.89 16.14 -7.05
C ALA A 52 0.10 15.53 -6.02
N GLY A 53 0.77 14.42 -6.37
CA GLY A 53 1.82 13.81 -5.54
C GLY A 53 1.30 13.17 -4.25
N ARG A 54 -0.01 12.93 -4.15
CA ARG A 54 -0.64 12.32 -2.97
C ARG A 54 -0.59 10.80 -3.08
N PHE A 55 -0.80 10.13 -1.96
CA PHE A 55 -0.91 8.68 -1.89
C PHE A 55 -2.12 8.27 -1.05
N ALA A 56 -2.70 7.11 -1.36
CA ALA A 56 -3.61 6.40 -0.48
C ALA A 56 -2.94 5.11 0.00
N PHE A 57 -3.16 4.76 1.26
CA PHE A 57 -2.73 3.49 1.82
C PHE A 57 -3.94 2.77 2.41
N GLY A 58 -4.08 1.49 2.09
CA GLY A 58 -5.22 0.68 2.52
C GLY A 58 -5.27 -0.66 1.82
N ARG A 59 -6.24 -1.49 2.21
CA ARG A 59 -6.46 -2.81 1.61
C ARG A 59 -7.11 -2.67 0.26
N LEU A 60 -6.48 -3.21 -0.79
CA LEU A 60 -7.15 -3.37 -2.09
C LEU A 60 -8.22 -4.45 -1.95
N ILE A 61 -9.48 -4.09 -2.08
CA ILE A 61 -10.62 -5.02 -1.92
C ILE A 61 -11.27 -5.38 -3.25
N ASP A 62 -11.08 -4.57 -4.28
CA ASP A 62 -11.61 -4.85 -5.62
C ASP A 62 -10.83 -4.09 -6.70
N ARG A 63 -10.91 -4.58 -7.95
CA ARG A 63 -10.43 -3.91 -9.15
C ARG A 63 -11.44 -4.12 -10.28
N ASP A 64 -11.90 -3.03 -10.88
CA ASP A 64 -12.85 -3.10 -11.99
C ASP A 64 -12.67 -1.90 -12.94
N GLY A 65 -12.72 -2.15 -14.25
CA GLY A 65 -12.68 -1.08 -15.26
C GLY A 65 -11.56 -0.05 -15.09
N GLY A 66 -10.35 -0.49 -14.71
CA GLY A 66 -9.20 0.41 -14.46
C GLY A 66 -9.22 1.11 -13.09
N LYS A 67 -10.26 0.90 -12.28
CA LYS A 67 -10.40 1.46 -10.94
C LYS A 67 -9.91 0.46 -9.89
N LEU A 68 -9.22 0.98 -8.89
CA LEU A 68 -8.85 0.26 -7.67
C LEU A 68 -9.74 0.72 -6.52
N HIS A 69 -10.29 -0.24 -5.80
CA HIS A 69 -11.18 -0.01 -4.66
C HIS A 69 -10.40 -0.35 -3.39
N LEU A 70 -10.10 0.69 -2.61
CA LEU A 70 -9.30 0.58 -1.40
C LEU A 70 -10.17 0.81 -0.17
N LEU A 71 -10.03 -0.06 0.83
CA LEU A 71 -10.50 0.18 2.18
C LEU A 71 -9.34 0.75 3.03
N PRO A 72 -9.41 2.00 3.51
CA PRO A 72 -8.37 2.55 4.37
C PRO A 72 -8.23 1.77 5.68
N THR A 73 -7.05 1.84 6.31
CA THR A 73 -6.71 1.08 7.53
C THR A 73 -7.41 1.58 8.80
N GLY A 74 -7.97 2.79 8.78
CA GLY A 74 -8.70 3.35 9.92
C GLY A 74 -10.11 2.77 10.05
N HIS A 75 -10.55 2.52 11.29
CA HIS A 75 -11.92 2.07 11.56
C HIS A 75 -12.96 3.07 11.05
N GLY A 76 -14.03 2.56 10.44
CA GLY A 76 -15.12 3.39 9.90
C GLY A 76 -14.73 4.24 8.69
N ALA A 77 -13.51 4.09 8.15
CA ALA A 77 -13.09 4.84 6.99
C ALA A 77 -13.88 4.42 5.75
N ARG A 78 -14.32 5.43 4.99
CA ARG A 78 -15.03 5.20 3.72
C ARG A 78 -14.07 4.64 2.69
N GLN A 79 -14.55 3.68 1.90
CA GLN A 79 -13.86 3.18 0.72
C GLN A 79 -13.44 4.33 -0.22
N ILE A 80 -12.24 4.19 -0.78
CA ILE A 80 -11.66 5.12 -1.75
C ILE A 80 -11.58 4.39 -3.09
N VAL A 81 -11.96 5.08 -4.16
CA VAL A 81 -11.81 4.58 -5.54
C VAL A 81 -10.74 5.41 -6.24
N ILE A 82 -9.77 4.74 -6.85
CA ILE A 82 -8.66 5.37 -7.57
C ILE A 82 -8.69 4.87 -9.01
N ALA A 83 -8.92 5.79 -9.95
CA ALA A 83 -8.95 5.47 -11.37
C ALA A 83 -7.53 5.47 -11.96
N ASP A 84 -7.22 4.43 -12.71
CA ASP A 84 -6.04 4.26 -13.55
C ASP A 84 -4.70 4.66 -12.91
N PRO A 85 -4.39 4.16 -11.70
CA PRO A 85 -3.09 4.45 -11.11
C PRO A 85 -1.98 3.79 -11.95
N PRO A 86 -0.86 4.51 -12.20
CA PRO A 86 0.22 4.01 -13.06
C PRO A 86 0.99 2.82 -12.46
N TRP A 87 0.96 2.70 -11.13
CA TRP A 87 1.59 1.63 -10.36
C TRP A 87 0.93 1.55 -8.97
N LEU A 88 1.23 0.51 -8.21
CA LEU A 88 0.95 0.44 -6.76
C LEU A 88 2.12 -0.20 -6.03
N GLY A 89 2.31 0.13 -4.76
CA GLY A 89 3.27 -0.50 -3.86
C GLY A 89 2.55 -1.55 -3.02
N LEU A 90 2.77 -2.84 -3.28
CA LEU A 90 2.23 -3.94 -2.48
C LEU A 90 3.04 -4.07 -1.19
N ALA A 91 2.40 -3.96 -0.03
CA ALA A 91 3.08 -4.19 1.25
C ALA A 91 3.53 -5.66 1.36
N ILE A 92 4.85 -5.87 1.45
CA ILE A 92 5.48 -7.20 1.49
C ILE A 92 6.16 -7.50 2.83
N ARG A 93 6.51 -6.47 3.63
CA ARG A 93 7.13 -6.65 4.94
C ARG A 93 6.85 -5.46 5.85
N LEU A 94 6.58 -5.75 7.12
CA LEU A 94 6.52 -4.79 8.22
C LEU A 94 7.76 -4.99 9.10
N VAL A 95 8.50 -3.91 9.35
CA VAL A 95 9.58 -3.88 10.34
C VAL A 95 9.11 -2.99 11.49
N ARG A 96 9.12 -3.56 12.69
CA ARG A 96 8.74 -2.88 13.93
C ARG A 96 9.93 -2.94 14.87
N GLY A 97 10.45 -1.76 15.24
CA GLY A 97 11.46 -1.63 16.28
C GLY A 97 10.90 -2.11 17.62
N LEU A 98 11.78 -2.66 18.46
CA LEU A 98 11.46 -3.04 19.84
C LEU A 98 11.48 -1.81 20.76
#